data_AF-A0A7L1RNV5-F1
#
_entry.id   AF-A0A7L1RNV5-F1
#
_cell.length_a   1.000
_cell.length_b   1.000
_cell.length_c   1.000
_cell.angle_alpha   90.00
_cell.angle_beta   90.00
_cell.angle_gamma   90.00
#
_symmetry.space_group_name_H-M   'P 1'
#
loop_
_entity.id
_entity.type
_entity.pdbx_description
1 polymer ?
#
loop_
_entity_poly.entity_id
_entity_poly.type
_entity_poly.pdbx_seq_one_letter_code
_entity_poly.pdbx_strand_id
1 'polypeptide(L)'
;MKRMIVFCMLFFCSTMVLTAASPRAVKYRQIQQKIKQLETMVKDKDAELLHTPENPVEGCLYTAVTCFKKGIQKLQSVSSSSQEKAKFTKAIRIVSKFTYGDRGECQSTCESYTKKTPKEFLKDFANLMQ
;
A
#
# COMPACT_ATOMS: atom_id res chain seq x y z
N MET A 1 4.32 -58.68 20.75
CA MET A 1 3.51 -57.47 21.00
C MET A 1 4.20 -56.27 20.35
N LYS A 2 3.49 -55.57 19.44
CA LYS A 2 3.71 -54.20 18.89
C LYS A 2 5.16 -53.76 18.61
N ARG A 3 5.71 -53.78 17.38
CA ARG A 3 5.31 -52.97 16.20
C ARG A 3 4.92 -51.50 16.48
N MET A 4 5.46 -50.84 17.52
CA MET A 4 5.14 -49.44 17.84
C MET A 4 6.38 -48.56 18.16
N ILE A 5 7.50 -48.71 17.45
CA ILE A 5 8.68 -47.81 17.64
C ILE A 5 9.23 -47.32 16.29
N VAL A 6 8.36 -47.12 15.30
CA VAL A 6 8.73 -46.50 14.00
C VAL A 6 7.72 -45.40 13.62
N PHE A 7 7.03 -44.82 14.61
CA PHE A 7 6.01 -43.78 14.37
C PHE A 7 6.25 -42.46 15.12
N CYS A 8 7.31 -42.33 15.93
CA CYS A 8 7.55 -41.10 16.71
C CYS A 8 8.70 -40.22 16.21
N MET A 9 9.62 -40.70 15.39
CA MET A 9 10.68 -39.85 14.82
C MET A 9 10.23 -39.07 13.58
N LEU A 10 9.11 -39.45 12.95
CA LEU A 10 8.55 -38.75 11.78
C LEU A 10 7.45 -37.74 12.13
N PHE A 11 7.10 -37.59 13.42
CA PHE A 11 5.97 -36.75 13.84
C PHE A 11 6.39 -35.40 14.45
N PHE A 12 7.69 -35.13 14.60
CA PHE A 12 8.20 -33.98 15.39
C PHE A 12 9.06 -32.96 14.64
N CYS A 13 9.17 -33.02 13.31
CA CYS A 13 9.99 -32.05 12.55
C CYS A 13 9.23 -31.14 11.58
N SER A 14 7.89 -31.20 11.53
CA SER A 14 7.13 -30.50 10.48
C SER A 14 6.36 -29.27 10.96
N THR A 15 6.36 -28.93 12.25
CA THR A 15 5.78 -27.67 12.70
C THR A 15 6.79 -26.54 12.54
N MET A 16 7.22 -26.29 11.29
CA MET A 16 7.44 -24.90 10.91
C MET A 16 6.06 -24.25 11.02
N VAL A 17 5.77 -23.65 12.17
CA VAL A 17 4.71 -22.66 12.29
C VAL A 17 5.18 -21.50 11.42
N LEU A 18 4.96 -21.62 10.10
CA LEU A 18 4.97 -20.47 9.21
C LEU A 18 3.91 -19.56 9.81
N THR A 19 4.33 -18.51 10.50
CA THR A 19 3.48 -17.37 10.81
C THR A 19 3.11 -16.74 9.46
N ALA A 20 2.16 -17.37 8.76
CA ALA A 20 1.66 -16.90 7.50
C ALA A 20 1.13 -15.49 7.75
N ALA A 21 1.67 -14.51 7.03
CA ALA A 21 1.21 -13.13 7.15
C ALA A 21 -0.31 -13.10 6.97
N SER A 22 -1.01 -12.33 7.81
CA SER A 22 -2.46 -12.24 7.70
C SER A 22 -2.86 -11.81 6.28
N PRO A 23 -4.00 -12.27 5.74
CA PRO A 23 -4.44 -11.88 4.40
C PRO A 23 -4.47 -10.36 4.18
N ARG A 24 -4.75 -9.60 5.25
CA ARG A 24 -4.68 -8.12 5.28
C ARG A 24 -3.25 -7.62 5.08
N ALA A 25 -2.28 -8.14 5.81
CA ALA A 25 -0.87 -7.76 5.66
C ALA A 25 -0.34 -8.09 4.26
N VAL A 26 -0.72 -9.23 3.68
CA VAL A 26 -0.37 -9.57 2.30
C VAL A 26 -0.95 -8.56 1.32
N LYS A 27 -2.23 -8.19 1.48
CA LYS A 27 -2.89 -7.17 0.64
C LYS A 27 -2.19 -5.81 0.74
N TYR A 28 -1.82 -5.38 1.95
CA TYR A 28 -1.15 -4.09 2.16
C TYR A 28 0.23 -4.06 1.51
N ARG A 29 1.01 -5.13 1.65
CA ARG A 29 2.28 -5.29 0.94
C ARG A 29 2.11 -5.24 -0.58
N GLN A 30 1.08 -5.88 -1.14
CA GLN A 30 0.80 -5.81 -2.57
C GLN A 30 0.47 -4.37 -3.01
N ILE A 31 -0.31 -3.63 -2.21
CA ILE A 31 -0.60 -2.22 -2.50
C ILE A 31 0.66 -1.37 -2.39
N GLN A 32 1.48 -1.57 -1.35
CA GLN A 32 2.75 -0.89 -1.18
C GLN A 32 3.67 -1.10 -2.40
N GLN A 33 3.77 -2.33 -2.91
CA GLN A 33 4.52 -2.62 -4.14
C GLN A 33 3.97 -1.87 -5.35
N LYS A 34 2.64 -1.70 -5.47
CA LYS A 34 2.03 -0.91 -6.54
C LYS A 34 2.29 0.59 -6.39
N ILE A 35 2.33 1.11 -5.17
CA ILE A 35 2.71 2.50 -4.89
C ILE A 35 4.17 2.74 -5.29
N LYS A 36 5.10 1.85 -4.91
CA LYS A 36 6.51 1.90 -5.34
C LYS A 36 6.66 1.81 -6.86
N GLN A 37 5.82 1.01 -7.53
CA GLN A 37 5.79 0.97 -8.99
C GLN A 37 5.32 2.31 -9.59
N LEU A 38 4.33 2.98 -9.00
CA LEU A 38 3.90 4.31 -9.44
C LEU A 38 5.00 5.35 -9.29
N GLU A 39 5.81 5.27 -8.24
CA GLU A 39 6.92 6.20 -7.97
C GLU A 39 7.92 6.27 -9.13
N THR A 40 8.18 5.15 -9.80
CA THR A 40 9.08 5.09 -10.95
C THR A 40 8.46 5.59 -12.25
N MET A 41 7.12 5.71 -12.31
CA MET A 41 6.36 6.05 -13.52
C MET A 41 5.75 7.46 -13.46
N VAL A 42 5.78 8.11 -12.30
CA VAL A 42 5.10 9.39 -12.09
C VAL A 42 5.90 10.57 -12.66
N LYS A 43 5.19 11.52 -13.24
CA LYS A 43 5.74 12.84 -13.57
C LYS A 43 5.82 13.65 -12.29
N ASP A 44 7.04 14.05 -11.92
CA ASP A 44 7.32 14.73 -10.66
C ASP A 44 7.58 16.23 -10.85
N LYS A 45 8.36 16.60 -11.87
CA LYS A 45 8.65 17.99 -12.22
C LYS A 45 7.42 18.67 -12.83
N ASP A 46 7.16 19.91 -12.42
CA ASP A 46 6.07 20.77 -12.90
C ASP A 46 4.66 20.13 -12.74
N ALA A 47 4.52 19.20 -11.80
CA ALA A 47 3.26 18.58 -11.46
C ALA A 47 2.56 19.32 -10.31
N GLU A 48 1.23 19.19 -10.22
CA GLU A 48 0.46 19.70 -9.09
C GLU A 48 0.97 19.06 -7.78
N LEU A 49 1.26 19.87 -6.77
CA LEU A 49 1.59 19.38 -5.43
C LEU A 49 0.35 18.80 -4.75
N LEU A 50 0.54 17.69 -4.04
CA LEU A 50 -0.54 16.87 -3.49
C LEU A 50 -0.56 16.94 -1.97
N HIS A 51 -1.75 17.11 -1.41
CA HIS A 51 -1.96 17.03 0.03
C HIS A 51 -1.51 15.66 0.56
N THR A 52 -0.53 15.66 1.46
CA THR A 52 0.18 14.47 1.92
C THR A 52 0.04 14.33 3.43
N PRO A 53 -0.80 13.41 3.93
CA PRO A 53 -0.88 13.10 5.35
C PRO A 53 0.45 12.59 5.89
N GLU A 54 1.13 13.40 6.70
CA GLU A 54 2.33 12.98 7.43
C GLU A 54 1.94 12.45 8.81
N ASN A 55 2.55 11.33 9.22
CA ASN A 55 2.45 10.77 10.57
C ASN A 55 1.03 10.82 11.18
N PRO A 56 0.01 10.29 10.47
CA PRO A 56 -1.36 10.34 10.98
C PRO A 56 -1.45 9.65 12.34
N VAL A 57 -2.08 10.33 13.30
CA VAL A 57 -2.32 9.79 14.64
C VAL A 57 -3.03 8.43 14.53
N GLU A 58 -2.70 7.50 15.42
CA GLU A 58 -3.38 6.20 15.50
C GLU A 58 -4.89 6.43 15.70
N GLY A 59 -5.72 5.92 14.78
CA GLY A 59 -7.15 6.24 14.69
C GLY A 59 -7.53 7.23 13.58
N CYS A 60 -6.58 7.86 12.89
CA CYS A 60 -6.82 8.69 11.68
C CYS A 60 -6.41 8.00 10.38
N LEU A 61 -5.95 6.74 10.44
CA LEU A 61 -5.34 6.03 9.33
C LEU A 61 -6.30 5.86 8.15
N TYR A 62 -7.59 5.62 8.41
CA TYR A 62 -8.58 5.50 7.33
C TYR A 62 -8.79 6.84 6.60
N THR A 63 -8.89 7.96 7.33
CA THR A 63 -8.95 9.30 6.73
C THR A 63 -7.69 9.59 5.91
N ALA A 64 -6.50 9.31 6.45
CA ALA A 64 -5.23 9.51 5.75
C ALA A 64 -5.15 8.70 4.46
N VAL A 65 -5.46 7.39 4.52
CA VAL A 65 -5.51 6.52 3.34
C VAL A 65 -6.53 7.02 2.31
N THR A 66 -7.68 7.51 2.76
CA THR A 66 -8.69 8.09 1.86
C THR A 66 -8.17 9.33 1.14
N CYS A 67 -7.43 10.21 1.83
CA CYS A 67 -6.79 11.36 1.21
C CYS A 67 -5.72 10.94 0.18
N PHE A 68 -4.89 9.95 0.52
CA PHE A 68 -3.94 9.39 -0.44
C PHE A 68 -4.62 8.79 -1.68
N LYS A 69 -5.74 8.07 -1.51
CA LYS A 69 -6.50 7.52 -2.64
C LYS A 69 -7.06 8.60 -3.56
N LYS A 70 -7.53 9.73 -3.01
CA LYS A 70 -7.98 10.90 -3.78
C LYS A 70 -6.79 11.54 -4.52
N GLY A 71 -5.67 11.75 -3.84
CA GLY A 71 -4.46 12.34 -4.44
C GLY A 71 -3.88 11.48 -5.57
N ILE A 72 -3.91 10.16 -5.43
CA ILE A 72 -3.45 9.23 -6.47
C ILE A 72 -4.15 9.45 -7.81
N GLN A 73 -5.43 9.81 -7.82
CA GLN A 73 -6.18 10.01 -9.07
C GLN A 73 -5.71 11.23 -9.87
N LYS A 74 -4.97 12.15 -9.24
CA LYS A 74 -4.41 13.34 -9.88
C LYS A 74 -3.03 13.10 -10.50
N LEU A 75 -2.42 11.94 -10.26
CA LEU A 75 -1.08 11.63 -10.74
C LEU A 75 -1.03 11.52 -12.26
N GLN A 76 0.07 12.00 -12.83
CA GLN A 76 0.35 11.93 -14.25
C GLN A 76 1.54 10.99 -14.51
N SER A 77 1.52 10.31 -15.64
CA SER A 77 2.63 9.45 -16.09
C SER A 77 3.74 10.31 -16.71
N VAL A 78 5.00 9.98 -16.44
CA VAL A 78 6.16 10.56 -17.15
C VAL A 78 6.22 10.08 -18.60
N SER A 79 5.74 8.87 -18.87
CA SER A 79 5.80 8.28 -20.20
C SER A 79 4.60 8.64 -21.07
N SER A 80 4.89 8.89 -22.35
CA SER A 80 3.91 9.05 -23.42
C SER A 80 3.49 7.73 -24.06
N SER A 81 4.21 6.62 -23.82
CA SER A 81 3.96 5.32 -24.44
C SER A 81 2.61 4.73 -24.00
N SER A 82 1.86 4.16 -24.93
CA SER A 82 0.54 3.59 -24.65
C SER A 82 0.62 2.42 -23.65
N GLN A 83 1.64 1.57 -23.79
CA GLN A 83 1.85 0.42 -22.91
C GLN A 83 2.19 0.83 -21.47
N GLU A 84 3.07 1.82 -21.27
CA GLU A 84 3.41 2.29 -19.92
C GLU A 84 2.26 3.08 -19.31
N LYS A 85 1.54 3.89 -20.09
CA LYS A 85 0.29 4.52 -19.64
C LYS A 85 -0.73 3.49 -19.17
N ALA A 86 -0.91 2.38 -19.90
CA ALA A 86 -1.82 1.32 -19.49
C ALA A 86 -1.38 0.67 -18.16
N LYS A 87 -0.08 0.43 -17.96
CA LYS A 87 0.48 -0.08 -16.69
C LYS A 87 0.26 0.92 -15.55
N PHE A 88 0.49 2.20 -15.81
CA PHE A 88 0.27 3.30 -14.86
C PHE A 88 -1.20 3.37 -14.44
N THR A 89 -2.13 3.48 -15.39
CA THR A 89 -3.57 3.50 -15.13
C THR A 89 -4.04 2.26 -14.37
N LYS A 90 -3.51 1.08 -14.70
CA LYS A 90 -3.81 -0.16 -13.96
C LYS A 90 -3.35 -0.08 -12.51
N ALA A 91 -2.14 0.44 -12.25
CA ALA A 91 -1.64 0.63 -10.89
C ALA A 91 -2.49 1.65 -10.11
N ILE A 92 -2.80 2.82 -10.70
CA ILE A 92 -3.73 3.82 -10.13
C ILE A 92 -5.07 3.18 -9.76
N ARG A 93 -5.64 2.36 -10.65
CA ARG A 93 -6.93 1.67 -10.41
C ARG A 93 -6.85 0.68 -9.25
N ILE A 94 -5.75 -0.07 -9.12
CA ILE A 94 -5.58 -1.02 -8.02
C ILE A 94 -5.47 -0.28 -6.68
N VAL A 95 -4.65 0.77 -6.62
CA VAL A 95 -4.42 1.51 -5.37
C VAL A 95 -5.64 2.37 -4.99
N SER A 96 -6.36 2.96 -5.96
CA SER A 96 -7.57 3.74 -5.65
C SER A 96 -8.76 2.87 -5.20
N LYS A 97 -8.79 1.58 -5.54
CA LYS A 97 -9.94 0.70 -5.23
C LYS A 97 -9.76 -0.19 -4.01
N PHE A 98 -8.57 -0.28 -3.41
CA PHE A 98 -8.43 -1.13 -2.22
C PHE A 98 -9.18 -0.55 -1.02
N THR A 99 -9.70 -1.44 -0.19
CA THR A 99 -10.35 -1.11 1.09
C THR A 99 -9.32 -1.22 2.20
N TYR A 100 -9.12 -0.15 2.95
CA TYR A 100 -8.37 -0.17 4.20
C TYR A 100 -9.27 -0.71 5.30
N GLY A 101 -8.76 -1.65 6.09
CA GLY A 101 -9.55 -2.40 7.08
C GLY A 101 -9.74 -1.71 8.42
N ASP A 102 -9.25 -0.48 8.60
CA ASP A 102 -9.54 0.34 9.78
C ASP A 102 -10.67 1.32 9.45
N ARG A 103 -11.47 1.71 10.46
CA ARG A 103 -12.58 2.66 10.34
C ARG A 103 -12.40 3.90 11.21
N GLY A 104 -11.23 4.11 11.79
CA GLY A 104 -10.91 5.34 12.52
C GLY A 104 -10.99 6.57 11.63
N GLU A 105 -11.96 7.45 11.90
CA GLU A 105 -12.17 8.69 11.16
C GLU A 105 -11.77 9.90 12.02
N CYS A 106 -11.08 10.84 11.39
CA CYS A 106 -10.68 12.09 12.01
C CYS A 106 -11.33 13.29 11.32
N GLN A 107 -11.56 14.36 12.09
CA GLN A 107 -12.22 15.58 11.63
C GLN A 107 -11.38 16.39 10.62
N SER A 108 -10.08 16.14 10.55
CA SER A 108 -9.15 16.75 9.60
C SER A 108 -9.57 16.47 8.15
N THR A 109 -9.71 17.51 7.34
CA THR A 109 -9.93 17.38 5.89
C THR A 109 -8.62 17.14 5.16
N CYS A 110 -8.68 16.61 3.93
CA CYS A 110 -7.46 16.34 3.16
C CYS A 110 -6.68 17.63 2.86
N GLU A 111 -7.40 18.74 2.69
CA GLU A 111 -6.87 20.04 2.35
C GLU A 111 -6.02 20.66 3.48
N SER A 112 -6.16 20.16 4.71
CA SER A 112 -5.37 20.60 5.86
C SER A 112 -3.91 20.09 5.84
N TYR A 113 -3.62 19.04 5.08
CA TYR A 113 -2.28 18.46 5.02
C TYR A 113 -1.35 19.25 4.09
N THR A 114 -0.06 19.29 4.45
CA THR A 114 1.00 19.90 3.65
C THR A 114 1.03 19.30 2.25
N LYS A 115 1.23 20.15 1.24
CA LYS A 115 1.38 19.70 -0.14
C LYS A 115 2.81 19.28 -0.41
N LYS A 116 3.01 18.15 -1.09
CA LYS A 116 4.31 17.65 -1.52
C LYS A 116 4.34 17.27 -2.99
N THR A 117 5.54 17.03 -3.50
CA THR A 117 5.73 16.53 -4.85
C THR A 117 5.09 15.13 -5.02
N PRO A 118 4.72 14.73 -6.25
CA PRO A 118 4.19 13.39 -6.51
C PRO A 118 5.06 12.24 -5.98
N LYS A 119 6.39 12.35 -6.07
CA LYS A 119 7.29 11.32 -5.51
C LYS A 119 7.27 11.25 -4.00
N GLU A 120 7.37 12.39 -3.32
CA GLU A 120 7.31 12.43 -1.85
C GLU A 120 5.95 11.94 -1.33
N PHE A 121 4.86 12.36 -1.99
CA PHE A 121 3.51 11.88 -1.72
C PHE A 121 3.42 10.35 -1.81
N LEU A 122 3.97 9.74 -2.87
CA LEU A 122 3.96 8.28 -3.05
C LEU A 122 4.86 7.57 -2.02
N LYS A 123 5.99 8.17 -1.65
CA LYS A 123 6.89 7.64 -0.62
C LYS A 123 6.21 7.57 0.75
N ASP A 124 5.54 8.65 1.15
CA ASP A 124 4.81 8.70 2.42
C ASP A 124 3.63 7.72 2.42
N PHE A 125 2.93 7.58 1.28
CA PHE A 125 1.88 6.58 1.17
C PHE A 125 2.42 5.15 1.27
N ALA A 126 3.57 4.87 0.66
CA ALA A 126 4.20 3.56 0.76
C ALA A 126 4.65 3.24 2.20
N ASN A 127 5.09 4.23 2.96
CA ASN A 127 5.44 4.08 4.36
C ASN A 127 4.22 3.78 5.22
N LEU A 128 3.08 4.42 4.95
CA LEU A 128 1.81 4.17 5.66
C LEU A 128 1.27 2.74 5.48
N MET A 129 1.63 2.08 4.38
CA MET A 129 1.14 0.74 4.01
C MET A 129 2.08 -0.40 4.43
N GLN A 130 3.14 -0.09 5.17
CA GLN A 130 4.12 -1.05 5.70
C GLN A 130 3.50 -1.94 6.79
#